data_AF-A0A382J8A0-F1
#
_entry.id   AF-A0A382J8A0-F1
#
_cell.length_a   1.000
_cell.length_b   1.000
_cell.length_c   1.000
_cell.angle_alpha   90.00
_cell.angle_beta   90.00
_cell.angle_gamma   90.00
#
_symmetry.space_group_name_H-M   'P 1'
#
loop_
_entity.id
_entity.type
_entity.pdbx_description
1 polymer ?
#
loop_
_entity_poly.entity_id
_entity_poly.type
_entity_poly.pdbx_seq_one_letter_code
_entity_poly.pdbx_strand_id
1 'polypeptide(L)'
;VPRLRALLGIAGLISLVGLAWLFVDRGPVPGAPVLATAAPELLLRSGGGTTTVHAGERAFSLSARSMGLPDRIRFADGDVPFEHPFSPEDGLGAAHNADGCLSCHINNGRSPAPDGFVADAGPVLVLGLADGSPSPEFGKQLQDRGTGADGILTVDWLEEPGTYPDGTAYSLRRPVVSVDGADVTGLATSLRAA
;
A
#
# COMPACT_ATOMS: atom_id res chain seq x y z
N VAL A 1 -31.13 1.61 -45.09
CA VAL A 1 -30.31 0.42 -44.75
C VAL A 1 -28.79 0.60 -44.99
N PRO A 2 -28.28 1.08 -46.14
CA PRO A 2 -26.83 1.14 -46.39
C PRO A 2 -26.08 2.19 -45.56
N ARG A 3 -26.68 3.36 -45.31
CA ARG A 3 -26.07 4.43 -44.48
C ARG A 3 -25.90 4.05 -43.00
N LEU A 4 -26.82 3.26 -42.45
CA LEU A 4 -26.76 2.79 -41.06
C LEU A 4 -25.63 1.77 -40.86
N ARG A 5 -25.43 0.88 -41.84
CA ARG A 5 -24.31 -0.08 -41.86
C ARG A 5 -22.95 0.61 -41.96
N ALA A 6 -22.86 1.69 -42.75
CA ALA A 6 -21.64 2.50 -42.85
C ALA A 6 -21.30 3.22 -41.54
N LEU A 7 -22.29 3.82 -40.87
CA LEU A 7 -22.11 4.50 -39.58
C LEU A 7 -21.71 3.53 -38.45
N LEU A 8 -22.32 2.35 -38.40
CA LEU A 8 -21.95 1.28 -37.46
C LEU A 8 -20.52 0.76 -37.71
N GLY A 9 -20.10 0.66 -38.98
CA GLY A 9 -18.73 0.28 -39.34
C GLY A 9 -17.69 1.31 -38.89
N ILE A 10 -17.97 2.60 -39.07
CA ILE A 10 -17.09 3.68 -38.63
C ILE A 10 -16.98 3.71 -37.10
N ALA A 11 -18.10 3.57 -36.39
CA ALA A 11 -18.10 3.51 -34.92
C ALA A 11 -17.31 2.30 -34.39
N GLY A 12 -17.45 1.14 -35.01
CA GLY A 12 -16.67 -0.06 -34.66
C GLY A 12 -15.17 0.13 -34.87
N LEU A 13 -14.77 0.78 -35.97
CA LEU A 13 -13.36 1.07 -36.25
C LEU A 13 -12.76 2.07 -35.24
N ILE A 14 -13.51 3.12 -34.88
CA ILE A 14 -13.08 4.09 -33.86
C ILE A 14 -12.91 3.42 -32.51
N SER A 15 -13.85 2.55 -32.11
CA SER A 15 -13.74 1.79 -30.85
C SER A 15 -12.55 0.84 -30.85
N LEU A 16 -12.26 0.17 -31.97
CA LEU A 16 -11.09 -0.71 -32.10
C LEU A 16 -9.77 0.06 -32.03
N VAL A 17 -9.69 1.23 -32.68
CA VAL A 17 -8.51 2.10 -32.59
C VAL A 17 -8.35 2.66 -31.18
N GLY A 18 -9.45 3.06 -30.53
CA GLY A 18 -9.45 3.50 -29.13
C GLY A 18 -9.00 2.41 -28.15
N LEU A 19 -9.49 1.18 -28.32
CA LEU A 19 -9.02 0.02 -27.53
C LEU A 19 -7.54 -0.27 -27.80
N ALA A 20 -7.11 -0.28 -29.07
CA ALA A 20 -5.71 -0.50 -29.43
C ALA A 20 -4.79 0.56 -28.80
N TRP A 21 -5.26 1.81 -28.68
CA TRP A 21 -4.53 2.91 -28.04
C TRP A 21 -4.29 2.71 -26.53
N LEU A 22 -5.12 1.89 -25.86
CA LEU A 22 -4.91 1.48 -24.47
C LEU A 22 -3.80 0.43 -24.32
N PHE A 23 -3.49 -0.31 -25.40
CA PHE A 23 -2.45 -1.35 -25.41
C PHE A 23 -1.13 -0.88 -26.04
N VAL A 24 -1.03 0.38 -26.46
CA VAL A 24 0.26 0.96 -26.87
C VAL A 24 1.10 1.17 -25.63
N ASP A 25 2.12 0.34 -25.47
CA ASP A 25 3.20 0.56 -24.51
C ASP A 25 3.90 1.88 -24.85
N ARG A 26 3.73 2.89 -23.99
CA ARG A 26 4.32 4.22 -24.18
C ARG A 26 5.78 4.28 -23.72
N GLY A 27 6.33 3.14 -23.29
CA GLY A 27 7.65 3.09 -22.67
C GLY A 27 7.70 3.89 -21.35
N PRO A 28 8.89 4.08 -20.79
CA PRO A 28 9.07 4.83 -19.56
C PRO A 28 8.60 6.28 -19.73
N VAL A 29 7.93 6.82 -18.71
CA VAL A 29 7.56 8.25 -18.67
C VAL A 29 8.84 9.09 -18.86
N PRO A 30 8.89 10.01 -19.84
CA PRO A 30 10.05 10.87 -20.03
C PRO A 30 10.38 11.62 -18.72
N GLY A 31 11.61 11.45 -18.22
CA GLY A 31 12.05 12.02 -16.95
C GLY A 31 11.81 11.14 -15.72
N ALA A 32 11.21 9.95 -15.87
CA ALA A 32 11.21 8.96 -14.79
C ALA A 32 12.66 8.56 -14.48
N PRO A 33 13.06 8.51 -13.20
CA PRO A 33 14.39 8.10 -12.82
C PRO A 33 14.62 6.65 -13.29
N VAL A 34 15.53 6.48 -14.23
CA VAL A 34 16.02 5.17 -14.66
C VAL A 34 17.24 4.88 -13.82
N LEU A 35 17.27 3.73 -13.15
CA LEU A 35 18.46 3.27 -12.45
C LEU A 35 19.61 3.20 -13.46
N ALA A 36 20.62 4.05 -13.29
CA ALA A 36 21.76 4.15 -14.20
C ALA A 36 22.67 2.90 -14.18
N THR A 37 22.46 2.02 -13.21
CA THR A 37 23.27 0.82 -12.97
C THR A 37 22.33 -0.34 -12.68
N ALA A 38 22.60 -1.50 -13.25
CA ALA A 38 21.92 -2.73 -12.86
C ALA A 38 22.13 -2.97 -11.36
N ALA A 39 21.08 -3.38 -10.66
CA ALA A 39 21.22 -3.72 -9.25
C ALA A 39 22.29 -4.83 -9.11
N PRO A 40 23.24 -4.72 -8.16
CA PRO A 40 24.23 -5.78 -7.94
C PRO A 40 23.54 -7.13 -7.72
N GLU A 41 24.16 -8.23 -8.18
CA GLU A 41 23.58 -9.58 -8.12
C GLU A 41 23.12 -9.97 -6.69
N LEU A 42 23.79 -9.44 -5.66
CA LEU A 42 23.41 -9.60 -4.26
C LEU A 42 22.00 -9.08 -3.94
N LEU A 43 21.55 -7.99 -4.58
CA LEU A 43 20.19 -7.47 -4.45
C LEU A 43 19.19 -8.29 -5.27
N LEU A 44 19.62 -8.85 -6.40
CA LEU A 44 18.80 -9.73 -7.23
C LEU A 44 18.55 -11.10 -6.59
N ARG A 45 19.47 -11.56 -5.73
CA ARG A 45 19.40 -12.84 -5.01
C ARG A 45 19.59 -12.67 -3.51
N SER A 46 18.82 -11.76 -2.91
CA SER A 46 18.86 -11.52 -1.45
C SER A 46 18.52 -12.76 -0.60
N GLY A 47 17.79 -13.73 -1.17
CA GLY A 47 17.52 -15.06 -0.60
C GLY A 47 18.43 -16.17 -1.16
N GLY A 48 19.46 -15.84 -1.94
CA GLY A 48 20.33 -16.83 -2.59
C GLY A 48 19.54 -17.73 -3.55
N GLY A 49 19.71 -19.05 -3.42
CA GLY A 49 19.01 -20.04 -4.25
C GLY A 49 17.50 -20.13 -4.02
N THR A 50 16.98 -19.49 -2.97
CA THR A 50 15.55 -19.48 -2.67
C THR A 50 14.84 -18.22 -3.16
N THR A 51 15.57 -17.27 -3.76
CA THR A 51 14.95 -16.07 -4.33
C THR A 51 14.00 -16.44 -5.47
N THR A 52 12.74 -16.08 -5.29
CA THR A 52 11.73 -16.17 -6.34
C THR A 52 11.66 -14.84 -7.07
N VAL A 53 12.13 -14.81 -8.32
CA VAL A 53 11.98 -13.62 -9.17
C VAL A 53 10.54 -13.58 -9.68
N HIS A 54 9.73 -12.73 -9.08
CA HIS A 54 8.37 -12.42 -9.49
C HIS A 54 8.07 -10.96 -9.20
N ALA A 55 7.71 -10.21 -10.24
CA ALA A 55 7.26 -8.83 -10.12
C ALA A 55 5.79 -8.80 -10.51
N GLY A 56 4.93 -8.70 -9.50
CA GLY A 56 3.48 -8.75 -9.63
C GLY A 56 2.82 -8.63 -8.27
N GLU A 57 1.50 -8.49 -8.25
CA GLU A 57 0.73 -8.23 -7.02
C GLU A 57 0.90 -9.31 -5.95
N ARG A 58 1.20 -10.56 -6.35
CA ARG A 58 1.41 -11.70 -5.45
C ARG A 58 2.87 -12.05 -5.22
N ALA A 59 3.79 -11.12 -5.41
CA ALA A 59 5.24 -11.36 -5.24
C ALA A 59 5.61 -11.88 -3.84
N PHE A 60 4.84 -11.52 -2.82
CA PHE A 60 5.07 -11.92 -1.43
C PHE A 60 4.31 -13.19 -1.02
N SER A 61 3.44 -13.71 -1.87
CA SER A 61 2.64 -14.93 -1.59
C SER A 61 3.30 -16.22 -2.10
N LEU A 62 4.57 -16.18 -2.48
CA LEU A 62 5.27 -17.31 -3.10
C LEU A 62 6.21 -17.99 -2.11
N SER A 63 6.01 -19.30 -1.93
CA SER A 63 6.98 -20.15 -1.23
C SER A 63 8.31 -20.21 -1.98
N ALA A 64 9.39 -20.56 -1.27
CA ALA A 64 10.68 -20.82 -1.91
C ALA A 64 10.58 -22.01 -2.86
N ARG A 65 11.06 -21.87 -4.10
CA ARG A 65 10.94 -22.90 -5.15
C ARG A 65 11.59 -24.23 -4.77
N SER A 66 12.62 -24.21 -3.93
CA SER A 66 13.32 -25.39 -3.44
C SER A 66 12.56 -26.17 -2.35
N MET A 67 11.43 -25.67 -1.84
CA MET A 67 10.64 -26.37 -0.84
C MET A 67 10.03 -27.65 -1.41
N GLY A 68 10.13 -28.75 -0.66
CA GLY A 68 9.42 -30.00 -0.93
C GLY A 68 7.92 -29.88 -0.64
N LEU A 69 7.14 -30.85 -1.10
CA LEU A 69 5.68 -30.84 -0.94
C LEU A 69 5.21 -30.64 0.52
N PRO A 70 5.78 -31.32 1.54
CA PRO A 70 5.35 -31.13 2.92
C PRO A 70 5.51 -29.68 3.43
N ASP A 71 6.59 -29.01 3.05
CA ASP A 71 6.85 -27.62 3.46
C ASP A 71 5.98 -26.62 2.71
N ARG A 72 5.64 -26.90 1.43
CA ARG A 72 4.68 -26.08 0.68
C ARG A 72 3.27 -26.18 1.24
N ILE A 73 2.88 -27.35 1.74
CA ILE A 73 1.61 -27.53 2.46
C ILE A 73 1.65 -26.69 3.73
N ARG A 74 2.72 -26.80 4.55
CA ARG A 74 2.85 -25.97 5.76
C ARG A 74 2.84 -24.47 5.45
N PHE A 75 3.45 -24.04 4.36
CA PHE A 75 3.40 -22.64 3.91
C PHE A 75 1.96 -22.21 3.61
N ALA A 76 1.21 -23.01 2.86
CA ALA A 76 -0.19 -22.73 2.55
C ALA A 76 -1.08 -22.77 3.80
N ASP A 77 -0.86 -23.70 4.73
CA ASP A 77 -1.58 -23.76 6.00
C ASP A 77 -1.33 -22.52 6.87
N GLY A 78 -0.15 -21.90 6.75
CA GLY A 78 0.17 -20.64 7.43
C GLY A 78 -0.52 -19.41 6.84
N ASP A 79 -0.91 -19.47 5.56
CA ASP A 79 -1.68 -18.40 4.89
C ASP A 79 -3.11 -18.34 5.45
N VAL A 80 -3.70 -19.48 5.80
CA VAL A 80 -5.09 -19.57 6.33
C VAL A 80 -5.34 -18.63 7.52
N PRO A 81 -4.57 -18.66 8.63
CA PRO A 81 -4.79 -17.71 9.72
C PRO A 81 -4.37 -16.28 9.38
N PHE A 82 -3.51 -16.07 8.37
CA PHE A 82 -3.10 -14.73 7.94
C PHE A 82 -4.18 -14.03 7.11
N GLU A 83 -4.91 -14.79 6.30
CA GLU A 83 -6.02 -14.32 5.48
C GLU A 83 -7.37 -14.30 6.24
N HIS A 84 -7.40 -14.75 7.50
CA HIS A 84 -8.62 -14.78 8.33
C HIS A 84 -9.04 -13.35 8.73
N PRO A 85 -10.27 -12.90 8.36
CA PRO A 85 -10.83 -11.68 8.90
C PRO A 85 -11.37 -11.94 10.31
N PHE A 86 -10.83 -11.21 11.29
CA PHE A 86 -11.27 -11.19 12.67
C PHE A 86 -12.60 -10.45 12.82
N SER A 87 -13.44 -10.98 13.70
CA SER A 87 -14.71 -10.36 14.09
C SER A 87 -14.81 -10.24 15.61
N PRO A 88 -15.89 -9.62 16.15
CA PRO A 88 -16.11 -9.60 17.58
C PRO A 88 -16.16 -10.98 18.24
N GLU A 89 -16.60 -12.04 17.54
CA GLU A 89 -16.54 -13.40 18.09
C GLU A 89 -15.12 -13.96 18.20
N ASP A 90 -14.17 -13.45 17.42
CA ASP A 90 -12.73 -13.73 17.55
C ASP A 90 -12.05 -12.88 18.64
N GLY A 91 -12.79 -11.96 19.27
CA GLY A 91 -12.29 -11.02 20.28
C GLY A 91 -11.85 -9.66 19.72
N LEU A 92 -12.22 -9.32 18.48
CA LEU A 92 -11.97 -7.99 17.93
C LEU A 92 -12.72 -6.91 18.74
N GLY A 93 -11.99 -5.89 19.20
CA GLY A 93 -12.54 -4.79 19.97
C GLY A 93 -13.43 -3.86 19.15
N ALA A 94 -14.30 -3.12 19.85
CA ALA A 94 -15.17 -2.11 19.22
C ALA A 94 -14.38 -0.98 18.54
N ALA A 95 -13.21 -0.65 19.05
CA ALA A 95 -12.21 0.20 18.42
C ALA A 95 -11.04 -0.67 17.95
N HIS A 96 -10.61 -0.51 16.71
CA HIS A 96 -9.46 -1.20 16.11
C HIS A 96 -8.89 -0.35 14.96
N ASN A 97 -7.75 -0.76 14.38
CA ASN A 97 -7.24 -0.18 13.13
C ASN A 97 -7.51 -1.06 11.91
N ALA A 98 -7.63 -2.37 12.13
CA ALA A 98 -7.82 -3.37 11.10
C ALA A 98 -8.54 -4.58 11.70
N ASP A 99 -9.26 -5.31 10.85
CA ASP A 99 -9.96 -6.55 11.15
C ASP A 99 -9.20 -7.77 10.60
N GLY A 100 -8.01 -7.63 10.05
CA GLY A 100 -7.25 -8.74 9.47
C GLY A 100 -5.83 -8.34 9.09
N CYS A 101 -4.94 -9.31 8.91
CA CYS A 101 -3.57 -9.03 8.52
C CYS A 101 -3.51 -8.46 7.10
N LEU A 102 -4.29 -9.05 6.17
CA LEU A 102 -4.38 -8.61 4.78
C LEU A 102 -4.94 -7.20 4.61
N SER A 103 -5.68 -6.68 5.59
CA SER A 103 -6.21 -5.32 5.55
C SER A 103 -5.07 -4.30 5.43
N CYS A 104 -3.92 -4.54 6.09
CA CYS A 104 -2.69 -3.75 5.90
C CYS A 104 -1.67 -4.43 4.97
N HIS A 105 -1.69 -5.75 4.83
CA HIS A 105 -0.74 -6.54 4.03
C HIS A 105 -1.39 -7.11 2.77
N ILE A 106 -1.92 -6.24 1.90
CA ILE A 106 -2.63 -6.64 0.67
C ILE A 106 -1.75 -7.57 -0.17
N ASN A 107 -2.27 -8.74 -0.53
CA ASN A 107 -1.53 -9.81 -1.22
C ASN A 107 -0.21 -10.19 -0.52
N ASN A 108 -0.22 -10.25 0.81
CA ASN A 108 0.95 -10.50 1.66
C ASN A 108 2.06 -9.44 1.49
N GLY A 109 1.73 -8.31 0.88
CA GLY A 109 2.65 -7.24 0.53
C GLY A 109 2.73 -6.14 1.58
N ARG A 110 3.24 -4.99 1.13
CA ARG A 110 3.30 -3.77 1.94
C ARG A 110 1.98 -3.05 1.89
N SER A 111 1.71 -2.29 2.94
CA SER A 111 0.56 -1.42 2.99
C SER A 111 0.65 -0.37 1.89
N PRO A 112 -0.46 -0.06 1.20
CA PRO A 112 -0.48 1.05 0.27
C PRO A 112 -0.10 2.34 1.03
N ALA A 113 0.77 3.15 0.42
CA ALA A 113 1.03 4.46 0.97
C ALA A 113 -0.28 5.27 0.93
N PRO A 114 -0.63 5.99 2.00
CA PRO A 114 -1.83 6.82 1.97
C PRO A 114 -1.63 7.94 0.96
N ASP A 115 -2.61 8.20 0.10
CA ASP A 115 -2.60 9.30 -0.87
C ASP A 115 -3.75 10.30 -0.63
N GLY A 116 -4.13 10.45 0.65
CA GLY A 116 -5.21 11.32 1.11
C GLY A 116 -6.01 10.63 2.22
N PHE A 117 -7.32 10.51 2.01
CA PHE A 117 -8.20 9.76 2.91
C PHE A 117 -7.77 8.28 2.98
N VAL A 118 -7.56 7.78 4.19
CA VAL A 118 -7.17 6.38 4.44
C VAL A 118 -8.44 5.51 4.40
N ALA A 119 -8.88 5.18 3.19
CA ALA A 119 -10.12 4.42 2.96
C ALA A 119 -10.02 2.97 3.47
N ASP A 120 -8.85 2.35 3.33
CA ASP A 120 -8.57 0.99 3.77
C ASP A 120 -7.56 0.99 4.93
N ALA A 121 -7.53 -0.09 5.72
CA ALA A 121 -6.55 -0.20 6.79
C ALA A 121 -5.14 -0.03 6.19
N GLY A 122 -4.30 0.80 6.81
CA GLY A 122 -3.02 1.12 6.22
C GLY A 122 -2.06 1.75 7.19
N PRO A 123 -1.79 3.06 7.10
CA PRO A 123 -0.95 3.72 8.08
C PRO A 123 -1.64 3.78 9.45
N VAL A 124 -0.86 3.62 10.50
CA VAL A 124 -1.28 3.85 11.88
C VAL A 124 -0.66 5.14 12.40
N LEU A 125 -1.44 5.89 13.19
CA LEU A 125 -0.94 7.06 13.90
C LEU A 125 -0.54 6.67 15.31
N VAL A 126 0.77 6.68 15.58
CA VAL A 126 1.30 6.57 16.94
C VAL A 126 1.33 7.97 17.55
N LEU A 127 0.84 8.10 18.77
CA LEU A 127 0.75 9.36 19.49
C LEU A 127 1.14 9.24 20.96
N GLY A 128 1.58 10.35 21.54
CA GLY A 128 1.93 10.43 22.95
C GLY A 128 2.19 11.86 23.40
N LEU A 129 2.41 12.00 24.70
CA LEU A 129 2.83 13.26 25.30
C LEU A 129 4.30 13.56 24.95
N ALA A 130 4.72 14.81 25.17
CA ALA A 130 6.07 15.26 24.83
C ALA A 130 7.19 14.49 25.55
N ASP A 131 6.89 13.89 26.71
CA ASP A 131 7.82 13.04 27.48
C ASP A 131 7.81 11.56 27.02
N GLY A 132 7.05 11.23 25.98
CA GLY A 132 6.91 9.88 25.43
C GLY A 132 5.92 8.99 26.18
N SER A 133 5.23 9.51 27.21
CA SER A 133 4.17 8.76 27.87
C SER A 133 2.90 8.68 26.99
N PRO A 134 2.05 7.65 27.17
CA PRO A 134 0.82 7.51 26.41
C PRO A 134 -0.14 8.69 26.62
N SER A 135 -0.89 9.04 25.59
CA SER A 135 -2.06 9.91 25.74
C SER A 135 -3.05 9.28 26.73
N PRO A 136 -3.59 10.04 27.70
CA PRO A 136 -4.67 9.55 28.57
C PRO A 136 -5.93 9.13 27.81
N GLU A 137 -6.20 9.75 26.66
CA GLU A 137 -7.40 9.50 25.86
C GLU A 137 -7.17 8.38 24.85
N PHE A 138 -6.06 8.43 24.10
CA PHE A 138 -5.81 7.55 22.95
C PHE A 138 -4.75 6.47 23.21
N GLY A 139 -4.18 6.43 24.41
CA GLY A 139 -3.05 5.55 24.70
C GLY A 139 -1.85 5.87 23.81
N LYS A 140 -1.33 4.86 23.10
CA LYS A 140 -0.12 4.98 22.26
C LYS A 140 -0.43 5.06 20.76
N GLN A 141 -1.65 4.78 20.35
CA GLN A 141 -2.01 4.62 18.95
C GLN A 141 -3.50 4.87 18.77
N LEU A 142 -3.85 5.70 17.78
CA LEU A 142 -5.22 6.00 17.42
C LEU A 142 -5.88 4.73 16.89
N GLN A 143 -7.06 4.36 17.39
CA GLN A 143 -7.89 3.29 16.83
C GLN A 143 -8.96 3.91 15.92
N ASP A 144 -8.76 3.87 14.60
CA ASP A 144 -9.53 4.67 13.64
C ASP A 144 -10.72 3.94 13.00
N ARG A 145 -11.00 2.69 13.41
CA ARG A 145 -12.06 1.83 12.86
C ARG A 145 -12.94 1.23 13.94
N GLY A 146 -14.09 0.71 13.49
CA GLY A 146 -15.09 0.07 14.33
C GLY A 146 -16.09 1.07 14.93
N THR A 147 -17.06 0.55 15.68
CA THR A 147 -18.14 1.35 16.27
C THR A 147 -17.69 2.22 17.44
N GLY A 148 -16.51 1.95 18.00
CA GLY A 148 -15.88 2.71 19.07
C GLY A 148 -14.63 3.46 18.62
N ALA A 149 -14.46 3.72 17.32
CA ALA A 149 -13.29 4.44 16.82
C ALA A 149 -13.05 5.76 17.55
N ASP A 150 -11.78 6.04 17.87
CA ASP A 150 -11.34 7.27 18.52
C ASP A 150 -11.57 8.50 17.63
N GLY A 151 -11.50 8.30 16.31
CA GLY A 151 -11.63 9.31 15.26
C GLY A 151 -11.07 8.78 13.94
N ILE A 152 -11.28 9.49 12.83
CA ILE A 152 -10.88 9.03 11.50
C ILE A 152 -9.59 9.73 11.06
N LEU A 153 -8.53 8.96 10.79
CA LEU A 153 -7.25 9.48 10.34
C LEU A 153 -7.30 9.96 8.89
N THR A 154 -6.86 11.20 8.65
CA THR A 154 -6.57 11.74 7.32
C THR A 154 -5.09 12.10 7.21
N VAL A 155 -4.48 11.78 6.06
CA VAL A 155 -3.07 12.07 5.78
C VAL A 155 -2.97 12.89 4.50
N ASP A 156 -2.62 14.16 4.66
CA ASP A 156 -2.22 15.03 3.55
C ASP A 156 -0.70 15.01 3.38
N TRP A 157 -0.23 15.41 2.20
CA TRP A 157 1.20 15.45 1.88
C TRP A 157 1.63 16.83 1.40
N LEU A 158 2.71 17.34 1.99
CA LEU A 158 3.41 18.52 1.51
C LEU A 158 4.66 18.08 0.73
N GLU A 159 4.78 18.57 -0.50
CA GLU A 159 5.99 18.39 -1.31
C GLU A 159 7.09 19.36 -0.83
N GLU A 160 8.28 18.82 -0.59
CA GLU A 160 9.46 19.54 -0.14
C GLU A 160 10.57 19.35 -1.18
N PRO A 161 10.80 20.35 -2.04
CA PRO A 161 11.81 20.25 -3.09
C PRO A 161 13.22 20.29 -2.49
N GLY A 162 14.14 19.59 -3.13
CA GLY A 162 15.55 19.60 -2.78
C GLY A 162 16.44 19.33 -3.99
N THR A 163 17.74 19.34 -3.75
CA THR A 163 18.74 19.11 -4.80
C THR A 163 19.89 18.30 -4.21
N TYR A 164 20.28 17.24 -4.90
CA TYR A 164 21.45 16.45 -4.56
C TYR A 164 22.74 17.27 -4.79
N PRO A 165 23.88 16.91 -4.19
CA PRO A 165 25.15 17.61 -4.40
C PRO A 165 25.61 17.68 -5.86
N ASP A 166 25.13 16.79 -6.74
CA ASP A 166 25.42 16.78 -8.18
C ASP A 166 24.50 17.71 -9.00
N GLY A 167 23.56 18.40 -8.36
CA GLY A 167 22.60 19.30 -9.01
C GLY A 167 21.29 18.64 -9.42
N THR A 168 21.14 17.32 -9.26
CA THR A 168 19.89 16.61 -9.59
C THR A 168 18.78 17.00 -8.62
N ALA A 169 17.62 17.42 -9.13
CA ALA A 169 16.46 17.78 -8.32
C ALA A 169 15.74 16.55 -7.76
N TYR A 170 15.19 16.68 -6.55
CA TYR A 170 14.26 15.71 -5.97
C TYR A 170 13.12 16.44 -5.25
N SER A 171 12.07 15.70 -4.89
CA SER A 171 11.02 16.18 -3.98
C SER A 171 10.76 15.10 -2.94
N LEU A 172 10.67 15.50 -1.68
CA LEU A 172 10.23 14.64 -0.58
C LEU A 172 8.78 14.95 -0.25
N ARG A 173 8.08 13.97 0.31
CA ARG A 173 6.74 14.19 0.86
C ARG A 173 6.80 14.16 2.37
N ARG A 174 6.35 15.24 3.00
CA ARG A 174 6.15 15.32 4.44
C ARG A 174 4.67 15.11 4.76
N PRO A 175 4.31 14.16 5.65
CA PRO A 175 2.92 13.93 5.99
C PRO A 175 2.40 15.04 6.91
N VAL A 176 1.15 15.42 6.71
CA VAL A 176 0.37 16.30 7.57
C VAL A 176 -0.86 15.50 7.99
N VAL A 177 -0.94 15.16 9.28
CA VAL A 177 -1.98 14.30 9.81
C VAL A 177 -3.07 15.11 10.49
N SER A 178 -4.31 14.68 10.33
CA SER A 178 -5.46 15.18 11.08
C SER A 178 -6.38 14.02 11.47
N VAL A 179 -7.15 14.22 12.53
CA VAL A 179 -8.12 13.22 13.01
C VAL A 179 -9.49 13.88 13.05
N ASP A 180 -10.43 13.35 12.28
CA ASP A 180 -11.82 13.80 12.35
C ASP A 180 -12.50 13.14 13.56
N GLY A 181 -13.29 13.93 14.30
CA GLY A 181 -13.95 13.50 15.53
C GLY A 181 -13.11 13.53 16.81
N ALA A 182 -11.81 13.87 16.75
CA ALA A 182 -10.92 13.91 17.92
C ALA A 182 -9.89 15.06 17.83
N ASP A 183 -9.50 15.65 18.97
CA ASP A 183 -8.42 16.64 19.02
C ASP A 183 -7.10 15.99 19.44
N VAL A 184 -6.15 15.93 18.51
CA VAL A 184 -4.79 15.41 18.74
C VAL A 184 -3.75 16.52 18.87
N THR A 185 -4.17 17.78 18.98
CA THR A 185 -3.29 18.94 19.07
C THR A 185 -2.43 18.87 20.33
N GLY A 186 -1.13 19.16 20.19
CA GLY A 186 -0.18 19.14 21.31
C GLY A 186 0.39 17.76 21.64
N LEU A 187 -0.07 16.70 20.97
CA LEU A 187 0.55 15.39 21.03
C LEU A 187 1.70 15.27 20.03
N ALA A 188 2.74 14.54 20.41
CA ALA A 188 3.76 14.11 19.48
C ALA A 188 3.18 12.99 18.60
N THR A 189 3.33 13.10 17.29
CA THR A 189 2.76 12.14 16.33
C THR A 189 3.81 11.49 15.46
N SER A 190 3.57 10.21 15.11
CA SER A 190 4.39 9.43 14.20
C SER A 190 3.49 8.58 13.32
N LEU A 191 3.42 8.92 12.03
CA LEU A 191 2.75 8.10 11.04
C LEU A 191 3.63 6.89 10.71
N ARG A 192 3.06 5.68 10.76
CA ARG A 192 3.75 4.44 10.42
C ARG A 192 2.95 3.68 9.39
N ALA A 193 3.61 3.17 8.35
CA ALA A 193 3.01 2.25 7.38
C ALA A 193 3.72 0.89 7.46
N ALA A 194 2.98 -0.19 7.21
CA ALA A 194 3.48 -1.57 7.24
C ALA A 194 4.13 -1.98 5.91
#